data_AF-A0A828SR03-F1
#
_entry.id   AF-A0A828SR03-F1
#
_cell.length_a   1.000
_cell.length_b   1.000
_cell.length_c   1.000
_cell.angle_alpha   90.00
_cell.angle_beta   90.00
_cell.angle_gamma   90.00
#
_symmetry.space_group_name_H-M   'P 1'
#
loop_
_entity.id
_entity.type
_entity.pdbx_description
1 polymer ?
#
loop_
_entity_poly.entity_id
_entity_poly.type
_entity_poly.pdbx_seq_one_letter_code
_entity_poly.pdbx_strand_id
1 'polypeptide(L)'
;GAKIRLYACEEAVLGTTPANPVWYTVRRVTDSLTENVTTEDSSEVVDSRFRQGAVVTEAEVTGQLEFELSLGTFDLFLNVLAFNNWAANALSFGGGVRKSLTLVKVFEDIGQVFIYRGIQVNTGEMTIQTTGKITGNFGLVGSSFTRQQVNPVTNPIPASTRPLVSMP
;
A
#
# COMPACT_ATOMS: atom_id res chain seq x y z
N GLY A 1 0.29 17.74 14.45
CA GLY A 1 0.24 16.87 13.26
C GLY A 1 -0.55 15.63 13.62
N ALA A 2 -1.50 15.23 12.77
CA ALA A 2 -2.33 14.05 13.00
C ALA A 2 -1.46 12.81 13.28
N LYS A 3 -1.83 12.02 14.28
CA LYS A 3 -1.14 10.77 14.63
C LYS A 3 -1.61 9.67 13.68
N ILE A 4 -0.93 9.55 12.55
CA ILE A 4 -1.25 8.58 11.50
C ILE A 4 -0.25 7.43 11.55
N ARG A 5 -0.74 6.19 11.52
CA ARG A 5 0.07 4.97 11.44
C ARG A 5 -0.28 4.17 10.19
N LEU A 6 0.71 3.60 9.53
CA LEU A 6 0.53 2.73 8.38
C LEU A 6 1.02 1.32 8.74
N TYR A 7 0.22 0.32 8.40
CA TYR A 7 0.56 -1.08 8.56
C TYR A 7 0.42 -1.81 7.23
N ALA A 8 1.19 -2.88 7.05
CA ALA A 8 1.11 -3.75 5.89
C ALA A 8 1.07 -5.22 6.32
N CYS A 9 0.34 -6.04 5.58
CA CYS A 9 0.47 -7.50 5.64
C CYS A 9 0.41 -8.08 4.23
N GLU A 10 1.05 -9.23 4.04
CA GLU A 10 1.01 -9.97 2.78
C GLU A 10 -0.32 -10.71 2.65
N GLU A 11 -0.92 -10.67 1.46
CA GLU A 11 -2.15 -11.39 1.15
C GLU A 11 -1.84 -12.80 0.64
N ALA A 12 -2.59 -13.79 1.13
CA ALA A 12 -2.52 -15.15 0.61
C ALA A 12 -3.31 -15.31 -0.71
N VAL A 13 -4.35 -14.50 -0.87
CA VAL A 13 -5.21 -14.43 -2.07
C VAL A 13 -5.38 -12.96 -2.42
N LEU A 14 -5.18 -12.63 -3.71
CA LEU A 14 -5.28 -11.26 -4.22
C LEU A 14 -6.56 -10.56 -3.75
N GLY A 15 -6.42 -9.38 -3.15
CA GLY A 15 -7.55 -8.56 -2.71
C GLY A 15 -8.18 -8.99 -1.39
N THR A 16 -7.68 -10.05 -0.76
CA THR A 16 -8.25 -10.60 0.47
C THR A 16 -7.23 -10.56 1.60
N THR A 17 -7.53 -9.79 2.65
CA THR A 17 -6.75 -9.81 3.90
C THR A 17 -6.82 -11.22 4.51
N PRO A 18 -5.67 -11.85 4.84
CA PRO A 18 -5.67 -13.19 5.43
C PRO A 18 -6.45 -13.25 6.75
N ALA A 19 -6.98 -14.42 7.08
CA ALA A 19 -7.67 -14.65 8.36
C ALA A 19 -6.73 -14.49 9.58
N ASN A 20 -5.44 -14.83 9.41
CA ASN A 20 -4.39 -14.65 10.42
C ASN A 20 -3.28 -13.75 9.85
N PRO A 21 -3.51 -12.43 9.76
CA PRO A 21 -2.56 -11.52 9.14
C PRO A 21 -1.36 -11.28 10.07
N VAL A 22 -0.15 -11.33 9.51
CA VAL A 22 1.06 -10.85 10.18
C VAL A 22 1.25 -9.39 9.79
N TRP A 23 1.00 -8.48 10.73
CA TRP A 23 1.09 -7.05 10.48
C TRP A 23 2.50 -6.52 10.74
N TYR A 24 2.99 -5.69 9.82
CA TYR A 24 4.22 -4.94 9.95
C TYR A 24 3.90 -3.45 10.04
N THR A 25 4.52 -2.76 10.99
CA THR A 25 4.43 -1.30 11.06
C THR A 25 5.31 -0.70 9.96
N VAL A 26 4.74 0.12 9.09
CA VAL A 26 5.46 0.75 7.98
C VAL A 26 5.87 2.15 8.37
N ARG A 27 7.18 2.42 8.32
CA ARG A 27 7.71 3.78 8.40
C ARG A 27 7.65 4.42 7.03
N ARG A 28 7.23 5.67 6.97
CA ARG A 28 7.10 6.45 5.74
C ARG A 28 7.52 7.87 6.00
N VAL A 29 8.03 8.52 4.96
CA VAL A 29 8.20 9.98 4.93
C VAL A 29 6.86 10.59 4.55
N THR A 30 6.30 10.18 3.42
CA THR A 30 4.96 10.53 2.96
C THR A 30 4.24 9.32 2.39
N ASP A 31 2.91 9.39 2.34
CA ASP A 31 2.11 8.48 1.51
C ASP A 31 0.99 9.26 0.85
N SER A 32 0.71 8.94 -0.41
CA SER A 32 -0.33 9.59 -1.23
C SER A 32 -1.42 8.62 -1.67
N LEU A 33 -1.62 7.53 -0.92
CA LEU A 33 -2.55 6.46 -1.28
C LEU A 33 -4.01 6.95 -1.22
N THR A 34 -4.68 6.93 -2.37
CA THR A 34 -6.06 7.37 -2.53
C THR A 34 -6.87 6.37 -3.34
N GLU A 35 -8.18 6.33 -3.09
CA GLU A 35 -9.13 5.66 -3.97
C GLU A 35 -9.59 6.65 -5.04
N ASN A 36 -9.49 6.24 -6.30
CA ASN A 36 -10.09 6.93 -7.43
C ASN A 36 -11.30 6.12 -7.88
N VAL A 37 -12.48 6.73 -7.80
CA VAL A 37 -13.73 6.14 -8.28
C VAL A 37 -14.07 6.82 -9.60
N THR A 38 -14.12 6.05 -10.68
CA THR A 38 -14.60 6.52 -11.98
C THR A 38 -16.08 6.18 -12.11
N THR A 39 -16.85 7.17 -12.56
CA THR A 39 -18.28 7.03 -12.83
C THR A 39 -18.54 7.32 -14.29
N GLU A 40 -19.34 6.49 -14.93
CA GLU A 40 -19.79 6.71 -16.30
C GLU A 40 -21.25 7.18 -16.26
N ASP A 41 -21.50 8.32 -16.91
CA ASP A 41 -22.85 8.83 -17.11
C ASP A 41 -23.49 8.12 -18.31
N SER A 42 -24.75 7.69 -18.15
CA SER A 42 -25.51 7.13 -19.28
C SER A 42 -25.68 8.17 -20.38
N SER A 43 -25.32 7.80 -21.60
CA SER A 43 -25.53 8.62 -22.81
C SER A 43 -26.86 8.33 -23.52
N GLU A 44 -27.74 7.52 -22.93
CA GLU A 44 -29.05 7.18 -23.50
C GLU A 44 -30.03 8.36 -23.39
N VAL A 45 -30.61 8.77 -24.52
CA VAL A 45 -31.64 9.81 -24.58
C VAL A 45 -33.01 9.18 -24.37
N VAL A 46 -33.53 9.27 -23.14
CA VAL A 46 -34.89 8.84 -22.81
C VAL A 46 -35.90 9.98 -23.06
N ASP A 47 -37.13 9.62 -23.44
CA ASP A 47 -38.26 10.54 -23.64
C ASP A 47 -38.83 11.04 -22.29
N SER A 48 -37.98 11.66 -21.48
CA SER A 48 -38.34 12.26 -20.20
C SER A 48 -37.46 13.50 -19.96
N ARG A 49 -37.93 14.44 -19.13
CA ARG A 49 -37.18 15.69 -18.84
C ARG A 49 -36.07 15.52 -17.78
N PHE A 50 -35.72 14.30 -17.41
CA PHE A 50 -34.73 14.02 -16.37
C PHE A 50 -33.47 13.39 -16.97
N ARG A 51 -32.29 13.79 -16.46
CA ARG A 51 -31.04 13.06 -16.73
C ARG A 51 -31.10 11.68 -16.07
N GLN A 52 -30.62 10.66 -16.78
CA GLN A 52 -30.49 9.32 -16.25
C GLN A 52 -29.26 9.25 -15.32
N GLY A 53 -29.31 8.35 -14.33
CA GLY A 53 -28.31 8.26 -13.27
C GLY A 53 -26.92 7.82 -13.77
N ALA A 54 -25.89 8.30 -13.08
CA ALA A 54 -24.52 7.82 -13.24
C ALA A 54 -24.36 6.42 -12.64
N VAL A 55 -23.57 5.56 -13.27
CA VAL A 55 -23.18 4.24 -12.73
C VAL A 55 -21.70 4.28 -12.41
N VAL A 56 -21.32 3.75 -11.23
CA VAL A 56 -19.90 3.60 -10.86
C VAL A 56 -19.31 2.45 -11.66
N THR A 57 -18.28 2.74 -12.45
CA THR A 57 -17.73 1.77 -13.43
C THR A 57 -16.54 1.04 -12.84
N GLU A 58 -15.60 1.74 -12.20
CA GLU A 58 -14.41 1.15 -11.59
C GLU A 58 -13.96 1.94 -10.34
N ALA A 59 -13.37 1.26 -9.37
CA ALA A 59 -12.71 1.87 -8.23
C ALA A 59 -11.29 1.30 -8.14
N GLU A 60 -10.30 2.15 -8.34
CA GLU A 60 -8.89 1.78 -8.25
C GLU A 60 -8.22 2.50 -7.09
N VAL A 61 -7.25 1.84 -6.47
CA VAL A 61 -6.38 2.49 -5.48
C VAL A 61 -5.06 2.80 -6.16
N THR A 62 -4.64 4.05 -6.11
CA THR A 62 -3.32 4.46 -6.62
C THR A 62 -2.61 5.35 -5.62
N GLY A 63 -1.29 5.35 -5.66
CA GLY A 63 -0.49 6.26 -4.86
C GLY A 63 0.97 5.89 -4.79
N GLN A 64 1.68 6.63 -3.97
CA GLN A 64 3.10 6.45 -3.72
C GLN A 64 3.38 6.32 -2.24
N LEU A 65 4.43 5.56 -1.92
CA LEU A 65 4.96 5.42 -0.58
C LEU A 65 6.42 5.85 -0.59
N GLU A 66 6.68 7.05 -0.08
CA GLU A 66 8.02 7.57 0.07
C GLU A 66 8.59 7.14 1.42
N PHE A 67 9.84 6.66 1.42
CA PHE A 67 10.45 6.14 2.63
C PHE A 67 11.95 6.41 2.72
N GLU A 68 12.44 6.29 3.96
CA GLU A 68 13.85 6.14 4.26
C GLU A 68 14.10 4.67 4.55
N LEU A 69 15.15 4.11 3.95
CA LEU A 69 15.44 2.70 4.10
C LEU A 69 15.72 2.37 5.57
N SER A 70 15.03 1.37 6.07
CA SER A 70 15.25 0.79 7.39
C SER A 70 15.23 -0.72 7.27
N LEU A 71 16.04 -1.39 8.09
CA LEU A 71 16.23 -2.84 8.03
C LEU A 71 14.90 -3.58 8.27
N GLY A 72 14.53 -4.48 7.36
CA GLY A 72 13.39 -5.39 7.46
C GLY A 72 12.01 -4.78 7.18
N THR A 73 11.84 -3.46 7.26
CA THR A 73 10.53 -2.81 7.11
C THR A 73 9.97 -2.93 5.68
N PHE A 74 10.84 -2.88 4.67
CA PHE A 74 10.44 -2.80 3.26
C PHE A 74 10.58 -4.12 2.50
N ASP A 75 11.02 -5.19 3.17
CA ASP A 75 11.22 -6.51 2.57
C ASP A 75 9.91 -7.06 1.97
N LEU A 76 8.78 -6.74 2.60
CA LEU A 76 7.44 -7.08 2.10
C LEU A 76 7.15 -6.42 0.74
N PHE A 77 7.48 -5.14 0.59
CA PHE A 77 7.27 -4.38 -0.64
C PHE A 77 8.23 -4.84 -1.75
N LEU A 78 9.48 -5.12 -1.39
CA LEU A 78 10.48 -5.67 -2.31
C LEU A 78 10.08 -7.06 -2.82
N ASN A 79 9.57 -7.92 -1.94
CA ASN A 79 9.04 -9.25 -2.29
C ASN A 79 7.89 -9.16 -3.32
N VAL A 80 6.95 -8.23 -3.09
CA VAL A 80 5.86 -7.97 -4.05
C VAL A 80 6.37 -7.39 -5.36
N LEU A 81 7.31 -6.45 -5.33
CA LEU A 81 7.93 -5.87 -6.52
C LEU A 81 8.70 -6.91 -7.36
N ALA A 82 9.40 -7.83 -6.71
CA ALA A 82 10.19 -8.86 -7.36
C ALA A 82 9.36 -10.03 -7.90
N PHE A 83 8.09 -10.13 -7.49
CA PHE A 83 7.23 -11.30 -7.72
C PHE A 83 7.88 -12.62 -7.28
N ASN A 84 8.57 -12.59 -6.14
CA ASN A 84 9.35 -13.74 -5.67
C ASN A 84 9.57 -13.71 -4.16
N ASN A 85 9.62 -14.88 -3.54
CA ASN A 85 9.92 -14.99 -2.12
C ASN A 85 11.40 -14.72 -1.83
N TRP A 86 11.69 -14.14 -0.66
CA TRP A 86 13.05 -14.07 -0.14
C TRP A 86 13.61 -15.47 0.11
N ALA A 87 14.82 -15.72 -0.38
CA ALA A 87 15.60 -16.91 -0.12
C ALA A 87 16.75 -16.54 0.82
N ALA A 88 16.54 -16.74 2.13
CA ALA A 88 17.42 -16.20 3.16
C ALA A 88 17.65 -14.68 2.96
N ASN A 89 18.89 -14.23 2.80
CA ASN A 89 19.24 -12.83 2.63
C ASN A 89 19.33 -12.39 1.15
N ALA A 90 18.68 -13.11 0.24
CA ALA A 90 18.69 -12.81 -1.19
C ALA A 90 17.27 -12.76 -1.76
N LEU A 91 17.02 -11.78 -2.62
CA LEU A 91 15.80 -11.64 -3.40
C LEU A 91 16.15 -11.54 -4.89
N SER A 92 15.48 -12.34 -5.71
CA SER A 92 15.66 -12.34 -7.15
C SER A 92 14.44 -11.75 -7.84
N PHE A 93 14.67 -10.71 -8.66
CA PHE A 93 13.64 -10.06 -9.47
C PHE A 93 13.27 -10.91 -10.69
N GLY A 94 12.05 -10.70 -11.20
CA GLY A 94 11.53 -11.40 -12.37
C GLY A 94 10.98 -12.79 -12.04
N GLY A 95 10.52 -13.00 -10.80
CA GLY A 95 9.81 -14.22 -10.44
C GLY A 95 8.39 -14.28 -11.03
N GLY A 96 7.78 -15.46 -10.95
CA GLY A 96 6.39 -15.71 -11.39
C GLY A 96 5.38 -15.79 -10.24
N VAL A 97 5.79 -15.49 -9.00
CA VAL A 97 4.93 -15.62 -7.82
C VAL A 97 4.20 -14.30 -7.60
N ARG A 98 2.96 -14.22 -8.11
CA ARG A 98 2.12 -13.03 -7.90
C ARG A 98 1.80 -12.87 -6.42
N LYS A 99 2.11 -11.68 -5.89
CA LYS A 99 1.83 -11.30 -4.50
C LYS A 99 1.13 -9.95 -4.45
N SER A 100 0.46 -9.71 -3.33
CA SER A 100 -0.22 -8.46 -3.02
C SER A 100 -0.24 -8.22 -1.52
N LEU A 101 -0.52 -6.98 -1.14
CA LEU A 101 -0.54 -6.52 0.24
C LEU A 101 -1.92 -5.97 0.61
N THR A 102 -2.29 -6.13 1.88
CA THR A 102 -3.28 -5.26 2.51
C THR A 102 -2.53 -4.17 3.27
N LEU A 103 -2.86 -2.91 3.01
CA LEU A 103 -2.36 -1.75 3.75
C LEU A 103 -3.46 -1.18 4.64
N VAL A 104 -3.12 -0.85 5.88
CA VAL A 104 -4.06 -0.24 6.84
C VAL A 104 -3.49 1.07 7.35
N LYS A 105 -4.16 2.17 7.01
CA LYS A 105 -3.84 3.52 7.48
C LYS A 105 -4.80 3.90 8.60
N VAL A 106 -4.27 4.12 9.78
CA VAL A 106 -5.03 4.45 11.00
C VAL A 106 -4.84 5.93 11.31
N PHE A 107 -5.96 6.65 11.39
CA PHE A 107 -6.06 8.03 11.85
C PHE A 107 -6.61 8.02 13.28
N GLU A 108 -5.70 8.04 14.26
CA GLU A 108 -6.08 7.89 15.68
C GLU A 108 -6.81 9.12 16.24
N ASP A 109 -6.60 10.30 15.64
CA ASP A 109 -7.21 11.56 16.03
C ASP A 109 -8.70 11.64 15.69
N ILE A 110 -9.10 11.07 14.55
CA ILE A 110 -10.50 11.05 14.09
C ILE A 110 -11.16 9.68 14.21
N GLY A 111 -10.46 8.67 14.73
CA GLY A 111 -10.97 7.31 14.89
C GLY A 111 -11.36 6.65 13.57
N GLN A 112 -10.65 6.96 12.47
CA GLN A 112 -10.90 6.37 11.16
C GLN A 112 -9.77 5.45 10.73
N VAL A 113 -10.14 4.36 10.07
CA VAL A 113 -9.23 3.34 9.54
C VAL A 113 -9.53 3.14 8.08
N PHE A 114 -8.51 3.31 7.26
CA PHE A 114 -8.55 3.14 5.81
C PHE A 114 -7.81 1.86 5.47
N ILE A 115 -8.47 0.95 4.77
CA ILE A 115 -7.96 -0.36 4.42
C ILE A 115 -7.91 -0.45 2.91
N TYR A 116 -6.72 -0.69 2.38
CA TYR A 116 -6.47 -0.87 0.96
C TYR A 116 -6.06 -2.33 0.74
N ARG A 117 -6.68 -3.03 -0.21
CA ARG A 117 -6.38 -4.45 -0.48
C ARG A 117 -5.96 -4.66 -1.92
N GLY A 118 -5.34 -5.81 -2.17
CA GLY A 118 -4.82 -6.16 -3.49
C GLY A 118 -3.69 -5.25 -3.94
N ILE A 119 -2.97 -4.63 -3.00
CA ILE A 119 -1.93 -3.67 -3.32
C ILE A 119 -0.74 -4.41 -3.93
N GLN A 120 -0.42 -4.05 -5.16
CA GLN A 120 0.78 -4.46 -5.86
C GLN A 120 1.72 -3.27 -6.01
N VAL A 121 3.02 -3.55 -6.10
CA VAL A 121 4.04 -2.54 -6.34
C VAL A 121 4.32 -2.50 -7.84
N ASN A 122 4.00 -1.38 -8.49
CA ASN A 122 4.22 -1.18 -9.93
C ASN A 122 5.66 -0.72 -10.20
N THR A 123 6.18 0.18 -9.37
CA THR A 123 7.53 0.73 -9.51
C THR A 123 8.22 0.80 -8.15
N GLY A 124 9.54 0.59 -8.14
CA GLY A 124 10.38 0.79 -6.97
C GLY A 124 11.62 1.58 -7.34
N GLU A 125 11.81 2.71 -6.68
CA GLU A 125 12.96 3.59 -6.87
C GLU A 125 13.74 3.67 -5.56
N MET A 126 15.07 3.61 -5.66
CA MET A 126 15.96 3.76 -4.52
C MET A 126 17.11 4.68 -4.88
N THR A 127 17.34 5.68 -4.05
CA THR A 127 18.46 6.62 -4.19
C THR A 127 19.44 6.39 -3.06
N ILE A 128 20.65 5.97 -3.43
CA ILE A 128 21.78 5.77 -2.52
C ILE A 128 22.78 6.90 -2.78
N GLN A 129 22.93 7.79 -1.80
CA GLN A 129 23.92 8.87 -1.86
C GLN A 129 25.25 8.39 -1.28
N THR A 130 26.37 9.04 -1.61
CA THR A 130 27.69 8.71 -1.04
C THR A 130 27.81 9.09 0.44
N THR A 131 27.05 10.12 0.86
CA THR A 131 26.94 10.54 2.25
C THR A 131 25.48 10.90 2.52
N GLY A 132 24.81 10.15 3.39
CA GLY A 132 23.44 10.47 3.80
C GLY A 132 22.55 9.26 4.00
N LYS A 133 21.27 9.52 4.23
CA LYS A 133 20.25 8.47 4.37
C LYS A 133 19.88 7.91 3.00
N ILE A 134 19.62 6.61 2.93
CA ILE A 134 19.09 5.99 1.72
C ILE A 134 17.58 6.26 1.67
N THR A 135 17.10 6.80 0.56
CA THR A 135 15.66 7.09 0.34
C THR A 135 15.12 6.24 -0.79
N GLY A 136 13.81 6.04 -0.82
CA GLY A 136 13.14 5.35 -1.90
C GLY A 136 11.67 5.71 -2.03
N ASN A 137 11.08 5.27 -3.14
CA ASN A 137 9.67 5.43 -3.44
C ASN A 137 9.12 4.13 -4.04
N PHE A 138 7.94 3.72 -3.59
CA PHE A 138 7.17 2.65 -4.22
C PHE A 138 5.90 3.22 -4.86
N GLY A 139 5.72 2.97 -6.15
CA GLY A 139 4.44 3.17 -6.83
C GLY A 139 3.49 2.01 -6.50
N LEU A 140 2.35 2.33 -5.90
CA LEU A 140 1.36 1.37 -5.42
C LEU A 140 0.08 1.44 -6.24
N VAL A 141 -0.44 0.26 -6.59
CA VAL A 141 -1.74 0.11 -7.26
C VAL A 141 -2.52 -1.00 -6.55
N GLY A 142 -3.80 -0.78 -6.26
CA GLY A 142 -4.64 -1.72 -5.54
C GLY A 142 -6.04 -1.83 -6.12
N SER A 143 -6.77 -2.85 -5.66
CA SER A 143 -8.06 -3.23 -6.23
C SER A 143 -9.27 -2.82 -5.41
N SER A 144 -9.09 -2.49 -4.13
CA SER A 144 -10.22 -2.08 -3.30
C SER A 144 -9.80 -1.23 -2.12
N PHE A 145 -10.74 -0.40 -1.69
CA PHE A 145 -10.65 0.44 -0.52
C PHE A 145 -11.84 0.20 0.41
N THR A 146 -11.61 0.29 1.71
CA THR A 146 -12.67 0.22 2.72
C THR A 146 -12.33 1.16 3.86
N ARG A 147 -13.30 2.00 4.24
CA ARG A 147 -13.22 2.81 5.45
C ARG A 147 -14.04 2.19 6.56
N GLN A 148 -13.45 2.07 7.74
CA GLN A 148 -14.14 1.62 8.95
C GLN A 148 -13.60 2.32 10.20
N GLN A 149 -14.24 2.11 11.34
CA GLN A 149 -13.81 2.67 12.63
C GLN A 149 -13.02 1.68 13.48
N VAL A 150 -13.20 0.38 13.25
CA VAL A 150 -12.49 -0.68 13.97
C VAL A 150 -11.14 -0.93 13.32
N ASN A 151 -10.05 -0.88 14.08
CA ASN A 151 -8.74 -1.23 13.58
C ASN A 151 -8.59 -2.76 13.51
N PRO A 152 -8.38 -3.37 12.32
CA PRO A 152 -8.18 -4.82 12.19
C PRO A 152 -6.75 -5.26 12.56
N VAL A 153 -5.83 -4.30 12.76
CA VAL A 153 -4.43 -4.58 13.06
C VAL A 153 -4.29 -5.04 14.50
N THR A 154 -3.76 -6.25 14.68
CA THR A 154 -3.45 -6.85 15.98
C THR A 154 -1.97 -7.19 16.05
N ASN A 155 -1.35 -6.97 17.21
CA ASN A 155 0.05 -7.30 17.50
C ASN A 155 1.05 -7.00 16.37
N PRO A 156 1.11 -5.76 15.86
CA PRO A 156 1.98 -5.46 14.72
C PRO A 156 3.46 -5.56 15.12
N ILE A 157 4.24 -6.17 14.24
CA ILE A 157 5.69 -6.18 14.33
C ILE A 157 6.17 -4.73 14.20
N PRO A 158 6.95 -4.20 15.17
CA PRO A 158 7.41 -2.82 15.12
C PRO A 158 8.45 -2.64 14.02
N ALA A 159 8.46 -1.46 13.40
CA ALA A 159 9.52 -1.08 12.48
C ALA A 159 10.84 -0.91 13.24
N SER A 160 11.96 -1.17 12.56
CA SER A 160 13.28 -0.88 13.13
C SER A 160 13.46 0.61 13.43
N THR A 161 14.09 0.92 14.56
CA THR A 161 14.25 2.29 15.07
C THR A 161 15.37 3.07 14.40
N ARG A 162 16.27 2.42 13.64
CA ARG A 162 17.46 3.03 13.05
C ARG A 162 17.32 3.19 11.54
N PRO A 163 17.40 4.41 10.97
CA PRO A 163 17.52 4.59 9.52
C PRO A 163 18.89 4.08 9.05
N LEU A 164 18.94 3.54 7.83
CA LEU A 164 20.19 3.15 7.18
C LEU A 164 20.84 4.35 6.50
N VAL A 165 22.13 4.53 6.79
CA VAL A 165 22.95 5.64 6.28
C VAL A 165 24.07 5.01 5.46
N SER A 166 24.33 5.55 4.27
CA SER A 166 25.51 5.18 3.51
C SER A 166 26.75 5.79 4.16
N MET A 167 27.77 4.95 4.35
CA MET A 167 29.09 5.37 4.80
C MET A 167 30.04 5.34 3.60
N PRO A 168 30.97 6.30 3.49
CA PRO A 168 31.97 6.33 2.42
C PRO A 168 32.95 5.16 2.50
#